data_AF-A0A072NVQ2-F1
#
_entry.id   AF-A0A072NVQ2-F1
#
_cell.length_a   1.000
_cell.length_b   1.000
_cell.length_c   1.000
_cell.angle_alpha   90.00
_cell.angle_beta   90.00
_cell.angle_gamma   90.00
#
_symmetry.space_group_name_H-M   'P 1'
#
loop_
_entity.id
_entity.type
_entity.pdbx_description
1 polymer ?
#
loop_
_entity_poly.entity_id
_entity_poly.type
_entity_poly.pdbx_seq_one_letter_code
_entity_poly.pdbx_strand_id
1 'polypeptide(L)'
;MLYGETNTLYERALAAHVPHNRNFGYSMYVLREKTLPGYWSKPAYILEQLLAELALPEDRRLKWLVWFDGDIVLMNPKIPLEIFLPPDDKWNHIHGVVTNDHRGLNNGVFFLRVHEWSVWLMTACLGTEIFDPAIELEFGDQSAMGMWVKKERFRANIMHVPQRWFNAYAGNRGETNGLFADPMEPQSQVKLNSIKEGDLLVHHAGHKSLRGQRMSPWMDVAEQHLPQWELNLNETTYLQEIEEFWKTEAPKERKRMDDLIKKEAQKEMDKAKKKAEAKPTTT
;
A
#
# COMPACT_ATOMS: atom_id res chain seq x y z
N MET A 1 -9.67 -7.26 -1.39
CA MET A 1 -11.11 -7.39 -1.07
C MET A 1 -11.89 -7.50 -2.36
N LEU A 2 -12.68 -8.56 -2.54
CA LEU A 2 -13.55 -8.77 -3.71
C LEU A 2 -14.90 -9.27 -3.22
N TYR A 3 -15.77 -8.35 -2.80
CA TYR A 3 -17.10 -8.66 -2.25
C TYR A 3 -18.22 -8.45 -3.26
N GLY A 4 -19.34 -9.12 -3.02
CA GLY A 4 -20.58 -8.91 -3.75
C GLY A 4 -20.59 -9.63 -5.10
N GLU A 5 -21.31 -9.06 -6.06
CA GLU A 5 -21.34 -9.62 -7.41
C GLU A 5 -19.94 -9.70 -8.01
N THR A 6 -19.65 -10.83 -8.67
CA THR A 6 -18.35 -11.09 -9.28
C THR A 6 -18.01 -9.98 -10.27
N ASN A 7 -16.93 -9.26 -9.97
CA ASN A 7 -16.40 -8.25 -10.87
C ASN A 7 -15.32 -8.90 -11.75
N THR A 8 -15.65 -9.15 -13.00
CA THR A 8 -14.77 -9.84 -13.97
C THR A 8 -13.42 -9.14 -14.14
N LEU A 9 -13.38 -7.82 -14.07
CA LEU A 9 -12.13 -7.06 -14.14
C LEU A 9 -11.22 -7.38 -12.95
N TYR A 10 -11.76 -7.40 -11.73
CA TYR A 10 -10.93 -7.71 -10.56
C TYR A 10 -10.54 -9.19 -10.48
N GLU A 11 -11.39 -10.12 -10.96
CA GLU A 11 -10.97 -11.52 -11.09
C GLU A 11 -9.85 -11.66 -12.13
N ARG A 12 -9.89 -10.89 -13.22
CA ARG A 12 -8.81 -10.82 -14.21
C ARG A 12 -7.51 -10.31 -13.59
N ALA A 13 -7.57 -9.22 -12.81
CA ALA A 13 -6.41 -8.73 -12.05
C ALA A 13 -5.84 -9.79 -11.10
N LEU A 14 -6.72 -10.43 -10.31
CA LEU A 14 -6.34 -11.46 -9.35
C LEU A 14 -5.71 -12.68 -10.02
N ALA A 15 -6.22 -13.09 -11.18
CA ALA A 15 -5.72 -14.24 -11.92
C ALA A 15 -4.24 -14.07 -12.32
N ALA A 16 -3.80 -12.84 -12.63
CA ALA A 16 -2.42 -12.54 -12.96
C ALA A 16 -1.44 -12.83 -11.80
N HIS A 17 -1.90 -12.78 -10.54
CA HIS A 17 -1.07 -13.10 -9.37
C HIS A 17 -0.89 -14.61 -9.16
N VAL A 18 -1.75 -15.48 -9.72
CA VAL A 18 -1.67 -16.93 -9.47
C VAL A 18 -0.37 -17.55 -10.00
N PRO A 19 0.08 -17.27 -11.25
CA PRO A 19 1.38 -17.74 -11.73
C PRO A 19 2.56 -17.18 -10.93
N HIS A 20 2.52 -15.89 -10.56
CA HIS A 20 3.54 -15.24 -9.74
C HIS A 20 3.69 -15.91 -8.37
N ASN A 21 2.58 -16.13 -7.69
CA ASN A 21 2.55 -16.83 -6.41
C ASN A 21 3.10 -18.25 -6.52
N ARG A 22 2.75 -18.99 -7.59
CA ARG A 22 3.31 -20.33 -7.84
C ARG A 22 4.82 -20.28 -8.05
N ASN A 23 5.32 -19.30 -8.81
CA ASN A 23 6.74 -19.16 -9.13
C ASN A 23 7.60 -18.93 -7.88
N PHE A 24 7.09 -18.15 -6.92
CA PHE A 24 7.82 -17.79 -5.71
C PHE A 24 7.36 -18.54 -4.44
N GLY A 25 6.37 -19.42 -4.53
CA GLY A 25 5.87 -20.20 -3.40
C GLY A 25 4.98 -19.42 -2.42
N TYR A 26 4.27 -18.39 -2.89
CA TYR A 26 3.37 -17.59 -2.05
C TYR A 26 1.99 -18.23 -1.90
N SER A 27 1.43 -18.07 -0.70
CA SER A 27 0.03 -18.37 -0.44
C SER A 27 -0.85 -17.15 -0.75
N MET A 28 -2.05 -17.38 -1.29
CA MET A 28 -3.00 -16.31 -1.61
C MET A 28 -4.32 -16.49 -0.87
N TYR A 29 -4.66 -15.50 -0.06
CA TYR A 29 -5.91 -15.44 0.68
C TYR A 29 -6.79 -14.34 0.08
N VAL A 30 -8.02 -14.71 -0.29
CA VAL A 30 -8.94 -13.77 -0.93
C VAL A 30 -10.14 -13.55 -0.02
N LEU A 31 -10.31 -12.30 0.38
CA LEU A 31 -11.44 -11.85 1.16
C LEU A 31 -12.66 -11.66 0.23
N ARG A 32 -13.50 -12.70 0.18
CA ARG A 32 -14.66 -12.86 -0.72
C ARG A 32 -15.97 -12.33 -0.15
N GLU A 33 -16.11 -12.28 1.17
CA GLU A 33 -17.35 -11.88 1.84
C GLU A 33 -17.16 -10.64 2.71
N LYS A 34 -18.11 -9.71 2.64
CA LYS A 34 -18.07 -8.50 3.45
C LYS A 34 -18.41 -8.87 4.90
N THR A 35 -17.38 -8.94 5.75
CA THR A 35 -17.51 -9.37 7.15
C THR A 35 -17.95 -8.25 8.09
N LEU A 36 -17.60 -7.00 7.77
CA LEU A 36 -17.88 -5.82 8.60
C LEU A 36 -18.35 -4.63 7.75
N PRO A 37 -19.11 -3.68 8.35
CA PRO A 37 -19.56 -2.48 7.67
C PRO A 37 -18.39 -1.58 7.23
N GLY A 38 -18.68 -0.66 6.30
CA GLY A 38 -17.70 0.32 5.81
C GLY A 38 -16.43 -0.33 5.26
N TYR A 39 -15.29 0.14 5.78
CA TYR A 39 -13.94 -0.23 5.35
C TYR A 39 -13.26 -1.24 6.29
N TRP A 40 -13.99 -1.71 7.32
CA TRP A 40 -13.42 -2.44 8.45
C TRP A 40 -13.15 -3.93 8.17
N SER A 41 -13.69 -4.46 7.07
CA SER A 41 -13.45 -5.85 6.69
C SER A 41 -11.96 -6.12 6.38
N LYS A 42 -11.23 -5.14 5.81
CA LYS A 42 -9.78 -5.26 5.55
C LYS A 42 -8.98 -5.52 6.84
N PRO A 43 -8.98 -4.62 7.84
CA PRO A 43 -8.20 -4.86 9.06
C PRO A 43 -8.67 -6.10 9.84
N ALA A 44 -9.97 -6.42 9.84
CA ALA A 44 -10.48 -7.62 10.51
C ALA A 44 -9.98 -8.92 9.86
N TYR A 45 -9.95 -9.00 8.53
CA TYR A 45 -9.46 -10.17 7.84
C TYR A 45 -7.94 -10.34 7.97
N ILE A 46 -7.18 -9.25 7.89
CA ILE A 46 -5.74 -9.30 8.14
C ILE A 46 -5.48 -9.77 9.58
N LEU A 47 -6.25 -9.28 10.55
CA LEU A 47 -6.17 -9.71 11.94
C LEU A 47 -6.45 -11.21 12.10
N GLU A 48 -7.49 -11.74 11.43
CA GLU A 48 -7.78 -13.17 11.39
C GLU A 48 -6.59 -13.98 10.87
N GLN A 49 -6.01 -13.58 9.72
CA GLN A 49 -4.86 -14.28 9.14
C GLN A 49 -3.62 -14.22 10.05
N LEU A 50 -3.34 -13.05 10.64
CA LEU A 50 -2.22 -12.91 11.59
C LEU A 50 -2.37 -13.84 12.79
N LEU A 51 -3.57 -13.93 13.38
CA LEU A 51 -3.83 -14.79 14.53
C LEU A 51 -3.77 -16.27 14.15
N ALA A 52 -4.26 -16.66 12.97
CA ALA A 52 -4.17 -18.02 12.47
C ALA A 52 -2.71 -18.46 12.28
N GLU A 53 -1.87 -17.61 11.67
CA GLU A 53 -0.44 -17.89 11.48
C GLU A 53 0.33 -17.89 12.80
N LEU A 54 0.01 -17.01 13.75
CA LEU A 54 0.64 -17.01 15.07
C LEU A 54 0.28 -18.24 15.92
N ALA A 55 -0.84 -18.91 15.65
CA ALA A 55 -1.22 -20.15 16.30
C ALA A 55 -0.44 -21.38 15.78
N LEU A 56 0.27 -21.25 14.67
CA LEU A 56 1.16 -22.29 14.14
C LEU A 56 2.56 -22.20 14.76
N PRO A 57 3.31 -23.32 14.85
CA PRO A 57 4.73 -23.30 15.17
C PRO A 57 5.54 -22.40 14.24
N GLU A 58 6.61 -21.80 14.76
CA GLU A 58 7.40 -20.79 14.04
C GLU A 58 8.01 -21.29 12.72
N ASP A 59 8.37 -22.56 12.64
CA ASP A 59 8.92 -23.22 11.46
C ASP A 59 7.87 -23.55 10.39
N ARG A 60 6.57 -23.42 10.71
CA ARG A 60 5.45 -23.73 9.81
C ARG A 60 4.59 -22.53 9.43
N ARG A 61 4.71 -21.41 10.16
CA ARG A 61 3.94 -20.19 9.89
C ARG A 61 4.57 -19.32 8.81
N LEU A 62 3.75 -18.52 8.15
CA LEU A 62 4.22 -17.43 7.29
C LEU A 62 5.06 -16.43 8.08
N LYS A 63 6.04 -15.79 7.41
CA LYS A 63 6.86 -14.72 8.00
C LYS A 63 6.23 -13.34 7.83
N TRP A 64 5.63 -13.11 6.68
CA TRP A 64 5.06 -11.83 6.28
C TRP A 64 3.74 -12.05 5.55
N LEU A 65 2.82 -11.12 5.75
CA LEU A 65 1.61 -10.95 4.96
C LEU A 65 1.78 -9.71 4.09
N VAL A 66 1.38 -9.80 2.82
CA VAL A 66 1.31 -8.67 1.90
C VAL A 66 -0.14 -8.43 1.56
N TRP A 67 -0.65 -7.26 1.92
CA TRP A 67 -1.96 -6.83 1.48
C TRP A 67 -1.84 -6.16 0.11
N PHE A 68 -2.79 -6.43 -0.79
CA PHE A 68 -3.02 -5.62 -1.98
C PHE A 68 -4.52 -5.45 -2.25
N ASP A 69 -4.92 -4.26 -2.72
CA ASP A 69 -6.30 -3.97 -3.11
C ASP A 69 -6.65 -4.57 -4.48
N GLY A 70 -7.95 -4.75 -4.76
CA GLY A 70 -8.42 -5.38 -6.00
C GLY A 70 -8.17 -4.53 -7.26
N ASP A 71 -7.79 -3.27 -7.10
CA ASP A 71 -7.45 -2.32 -8.16
C ASP A 71 -5.94 -2.21 -8.43
N ILE A 72 -5.20 -3.26 -8.07
CA ILE A 72 -3.79 -3.48 -8.38
C ILE A 72 -3.67 -4.37 -9.62
N VAL A 73 -2.77 -4.01 -10.54
CA VAL A 73 -2.39 -4.83 -11.70
C VAL A 73 -0.92 -5.22 -11.57
N LEU A 74 -0.63 -6.51 -11.70
CA LEU A 74 0.72 -7.06 -11.75
C LEU A 74 1.32 -6.86 -13.14
N MET A 75 2.39 -6.07 -13.23
CA MET A 75 3.05 -5.73 -14.50
C MET A 75 4.33 -6.53 -14.76
N ASN A 76 5.07 -6.89 -13.71
CA ASN A 76 6.29 -7.70 -13.85
C ASN A 76 6.24 -8.93 -12.91
N PRO A 77 5.83 -10.12 -13.40
CA PRO A 77 5.74 -11.34 -12.60
C PRO A 77 7.10 -11.97 -12.29
N LYS A 78 8.23 -11.35 -12.68
CA LYS A 78 9.58 -11.85 -12.38
C LYS A 78 10.17 -11.25 -11.11
N ILE A 79 9.47 -10.32 -10.46
CA ILE A 79 9.97 -9.62 -9.28
C ILE A 79 9.48 -10.33 -8.00
N PRO A 80 10.39 -10.90 -7.18
CA PRO A 80 10.03 -11.47 -5.88
C PRO A 80 9.59 -10.39 -4.88
N LEU A 81 8.78 -10.75 -3.89
CA LEU A 81 8.28 -9.81 -2.88
C LEU A 81 9.33 -9.55 -1.78
N GLU A 82 10.24 -10.50 -1.55
CA GLU A 82 11.24 -10.47 -0.48
C GLU A 82 12.22 -9.33 -0.62
N ILE A 83 12.46 -8.83 -1.84
CA ILE A 83 13.41 -7.73 -2.06
C ILE A 83 12.96 -6.45 -1.34
N PHE A 84 11.66 -6.28 -1.10
CA PHE A 84 11.11 -5.11 -0.43
C PHE A 84 11.10 -5.24 1.09
N LEU A 85 11.45 -6.41 1.63
CA LEU A 85 11.47 -6.64 3.07
C LEU A 85 12.71 -6.00 3.72
N PRO A 86 12.63 -5.65 5.02
CA PRO A 86 13.78 -5.22 5.77
C PRO A 86 14.85 -6.31 5.83
N PRO A 87 16.15 -5.98 5.68
CA PRO A 87 17.20 -6.98 5.88
C PRO A 87 17.25 -7.39 7.37
N ASP A 88 17.50 -8.68 7.60
CA ASP A 88 17.37 -9.34 8.91
C ASP A 88 18.37 -8.86 9.98
N ASP A 89 19.33 -8.00 9.64
CA ASP A 89 20.38 -7.55 10.53
C ASP A 89 19.93 -6.36 11.41
N LYS A 90 20.03 -5.14 10.91
CA LYS A 90 19.81 -3.89 11.65
C LYS A 90 18.32 -3.53 11.73
N TRP A 91 17.50 -4.16 10.90
CA TRP A 91 16.12 -3.77 10.67
C TRP A 91 15.09 -4.84 11.06
N ASN A 92 15.51 -5.86 11.82
CA ASN A 92 14.64 -6.94 12.32
C ASN A 92 13.49 -6.45 13.24
N HIS A 93 13.62 -5.27 13.83
CA HIS A 93 12.60 -4.61 14.63
C HIS A 93 11.47 -4.03 13.78
N ILE A 94 11.63 -3.95 12.45
CA ILE A 94 10.57 -3.48 11.56
C ILE A 94 9.55 -4.62 11.37
N HIS A 95 8.29 -4.26 11.57
CA HIS A 95 7.13 -5.15 11.46
C HIS A 95 6.10 -4.66 10.44
N GLY A 96 6.18 -3.41 10.01
CA GLY A 96 5.36 -2.86 8.92
C GLY A 96 6.21 -2.17 7.86
N VAL A 97 6.02 -2.53 6.59
CA VAL A 97 6.59 -1.80 5.44
C VAL A 97 5.43 -1.16 4.69
N VAL A 98 5.44 0.16 4.63
CA VAL A 98 4.31 0.96 4.14
C VAL A 98 4.77 2.03 3.15
N THR A 99 3.80 2.62 2.45
CA THR A 99 4.05 3.68 1.48
C THR A 99 3.18 4.89 1.76
N ASN A 100 3.69 6.09 1.45
CA ASN A 100 2.91 7.32 1.47
C ASN A 100 2.71 7.84 0.05
N ASP A 101 1.52 8.39 -0.21
CA ASP A 101 1.23 9.24 -1.35
C ASP A 101 1.10 10.72 -0.93
N HIS A 102 0.62 11.57 -1.84
CA HIS A 102 0.42 13.00 -1.60
C HIS A 102 -0.62 13.35 -0.50
N ARG A 103 -1.41 12.37 -0.05
CA ARG A 103 -2.45 12.46 0.99
C ARG A 103 -2.06 11.73 2.29
N GLY A 104 -0.84 11.19 2.39
CA GLY A 104 -0.36 10.46 3.56
C GLY A 104 -0.24 8.96 3.30
N LEU A 105 -0.48 8.13 4.30
CA LEU A 105 -0.43 6.66 4.13
C LEU A 105 -1.35 6.22 3.00
N ASN A 106 -0.80 5.42 2.08
CA ASN A 106 -1.57 4.66 1.11
C ASN A 106 -1.51 3.18 1.48
N ASN A 107 -2.65 2.58 1.86
CA ASN A 107 -2.73 1.19 2.29
C ASN A 107 -3.28 0.25 1.20
N GLY A 108 -3.15 0.66 -0.06
CA GLY A 108 -3.47 -0.14 -1.23
C GLY A 108 -2.55 -1.36 -1.35
N VAL A 109 -1.26 -1.20 -1.04
CA VAL A 109 -0.31 -2.30 -0.88
C VAL A 109 0.61 -2.02 0.30
N PHE A 110 0.78 -3.00 1.19
CA PHE A 110 1.69 -2.91 2.33
C PHE A 110 2.03 -4.29 2.90
N PHE A 111 3.09 -4.35 3.69
CA PHE A 111 3.60 -5.60 4.28
C PHE A 111 3.48 -5.53 5.80
N LEU A 112 3.03 -6.61 6.41
CA LEU A 112 3.04 -6.81 7.86
C LEU A 112 3.74 -8.11 8.20
N ARG A 113 4.67 -8.07 9.15
CA ARG A 113 5.29 -9.28 9.69
C ARG A 113 4.25 -10.06 10.49
N VAL A 114 4.28 -11.39 10.40
CA VAL A 114 3.50 -12.24 11.31
C VAL A 114 4.14 -12.14 12.70
N HIS A 115 3.59 -11.23 13.51
CA HIS A 115 4.13 -10.83 14.79
C HIS A 115 3.02 -10.22 15.66
N GLU A 116 3.12 -10.33 16.98
CA GLU A 116 2.15 -9.74 17.92
C GLU A 116 1.96 -8.23 17.73
N TRP A 117 3.02 -7.54 17.30
CA TRP A 117 2.97 -6.11 17.00
C TRP A 117 1.94 -5.80 15.90
N SER A 118 1.89 -6.62 14.85
CA SER A 118 0.96 -6.44 13.72
C SER A 118 -0.48 -6.71 14.14
N VAL A 119 -0.69 -7.68 15.04
CA VAL A 119 -1.99 -7.95 15.68
C VAL A 119 -2.46 -6.71 16.43
N TRP A 120 -1.59 -6.08 17.24
CA TRP A 120 -1.94 -4.86 17.97
C TRP A 120 -2.24 -3.68 17.03
N LEU A 121 -1.50 -3.53 15.94
CA LEU A 121 -1.78 -2.49 14.96
C LEU A 121 -3.16 -2.69 14.31
N MET A 122 -3.46 -3.89 13.82
CA MET A 122 -4.77 -4.18 13.19
C MET A 122 -5.92 -4.07 14.19
N THR A 123 -5.72 -4.49 15.43
CA THR A 123 -6.68 -4.32 16.53
C THR A 123 -6.96 -2.83 16.80
N ALA A 124 -5.91 -2.01 16.86
CA ALA A 124 -6.07 -0.56 17.07
C ALA A 124 -6.79 0.11 15.90
N CYS A 125 -6.44 -0.24 14.66
CA CYS A 125 -7.15 0.22 13.46
C CYS A 125 -8.64 -0.11 13.55
N LEU A 126 -8.98 -1.38 13.78
CA LEU A 126 -10.36 -1.85 13.85
C LEU A 126 -11.14 -1.20 15.01
N GLY A 127 -10.51 -1.03 16.17
CA GLY A 127 -11.11 -0.40 17.34
C GLY A 127 -11.42 1.09 17.17
N THR A 128 -10.84 1.76 16.16
CA THR A 128 -11.07 3.19 15.91
C THR A 128 -12.55 3.51 15.75
N GLU A 129 -13.30 2.67 15.03
CA GLU A 129 -14.74 2.83 14.81
C GLU A 129 -15.54 2.89 16.13
N ILE A 130 -15.08 2.19 17.16
CA ILE A 130 -15.79 2.06 18.45
C ILE A 130 -15.35 3.14 19.43
N PHE A 131 -14.03 3.36 19.54
CA PHE A 131 -13.46 4.21 20.59
C PHE A 131 -13.34 5.68 20.19
N ASP A 132 -13.39 5.99 18.90
CA ASP A 132 -13.39 7.37 18.42
C ASP A 132 -14.35 7.52 17.21
N PRO A 133 -15.66 7.28 17.39
CA PRO A 133 -16.63 7.30 16.28
C PRO A 133 -16.81 8.69 15.66
N ALA A 134 -16.31 9.74 16.32
CA ALA A 134 -16.39 11.12 15.85
C ALA A 134 -15.18 11.53 14.99
N ILE A 135 -14.14 10.68 14.90
CA ILE A 135 -12.94 11.01 14.13
C ILE A 135 -13.26 11.03 12.63
N GLU A 136 -12.83 12.08 11.93
CA GLU A 136 -12.99 12.16 10.49
C GLU A 136 -11.98 11.25 9.78
N LEU A 137 -12.48 10.21 9.11
CA LEU A 137 -11.70 9.26 8.34
C LEU A 137 -11.94 9.45 6.84
N GLU A 138 -11.28 10.44 6.23
CA GLU A 138 -11.45 10.80 4.80
C GLU A 138 -11.34 9.58 3.86
N PHE A 139 -10.46 8.62 4.18
CA PHE A 139 -10.24 7.40 3.41
C PHE A 139 -10.53 6.12 4.21
N GLY A 140 -11.41 6.18 5.22
CA GLY A 140 -11.82 5.01 6.00
C GLY A 140 -10.65 4.34 6.74
N ASP A 141 -10.46 3.04 6.50
CA ASP A 141 -9.42 2.25 7.17
C ASP A 141 -8.00 2.75 6.89
N GLN A 142 -7.76 3.34 5.71
CA GLN A 142 -6.49 3.99 5.38
C GLN A 142 -6.19 5.18 6.31
N SER A 143 -7.20 6.01 6.59
CA SER A 143 -7.05 7.14 7.52
C SER A 143 -6.78 6.65 8.95
N ALA A 144 -7.48 5.59 9.38
CA ALA A 144 -7.30 5.00 10.70
C ALA A 144 -5.88 4.42 10.85
N MET A 145 -5.43 3.60 9.90
CA MET A 145 -4.07 3.08 9.89
C MET A 145 -3.05 4.21 9.83
N GLY A 146 -3.26 5.21 8.97
CA GLY A 146 -2.41 6.39 8.85
C GLY A 146 -2.22 7.13 10.18
N MET A 147 -3.26 7.23 11.01
CA MET A 147 -3.14 7.76 12.37
C MET A 147 -2.29 6.86 13.27
N TRP A 148 -2.56 5.56 13.29
CA TRP A 148 -1.91 4.62 14.22
C TRP A 148 -0.43 4.43 13.92
N VAL A 149 -0.02 4.38 12.65
CA VAL A 149 1.39 4.25 12.26
C VAL A 149 2.25 5.45 12.74
N LYS A 150 1.62 6.58 13.07
CA LYS A 150 2.29 7.77 13.62
C LYS A 150 2.38 7.77 15.15
N LYS A 151 1.65 6.90 15.87
CA LYS A 151 1.66 6.87 17.34
C LYS A 151 2.94 6.23 17.87
N GLU A 152 3.43 6.70 19.02
CA GLU A 152 4.68 6.22 19.64
C GLU A 152 4.72 4.70 19.80
N ARG A 153 3.57 4.09 20.15
CA ARG A 153 3.41 2.64 20.30
C ARG A 153 3.81 1.84 19.06
N PHE A 154 3.63 2.39 17.86
CA PHE A 154 3.77 1.65 16.60
C PHE A 154 4.93 2.17 15.75
N ARG A 155 5.14 3.48 15.71
CA ARG A 155 5.99 4.15 14.71
C ARG A 155 7.45 3.70 14.69
N ALA A 156 7.97 3.16 15.79
CA ALA A 156 9.36 2.68 15.86
C ALA A 156 9.60 1.38 15.06
N ASN A 157 8.54 0.63 14.74
CA ASN A 157 8.61 -0.65 14.05
C ASN A 157 8.08 -0.58 12.61
N ILE A 158 8.04 0.63 12.04
CA ILE A 158 7.50 0.88 10.69
C ILE A 158 8.60 1.48 9.83
N MET A 159 8.64 1.08 8.56
CA MET A 159 9.47 1.68 7.54
C MET A 159 8.61 2.20 6.38
N HIS A 160 8.71 3.50 6.10
CA HIS A 160 8.15 4.10 4.88
C HIS A 160 9.15 4.00 3.73
N VAL A 161 8.79 3.24 2.70
CA VAL A 161 9.61 3.03 1.50
C VAL A 161 9.04 3.80 0.30
N PRO A 162 9.80 3.97 -0.81
CA PRO A 162 9.29 4.61 -2.01
C PRO A 162 8.00 3.95 -2.52
N GLN A 163 6.95 4.76 -2.71
CA GLN A 163 5.63 4.28 -3.15
C GLN A 163 5.72 3.45 -4.45
N ARG A 164 6.59 3.85 -5.39
CA ARG A 164 6.75 3.17 -6.67
C ARG A 164 7.14 1.70 -6.55
N TRP A 165 7.76 1.29 -5.45
CA TRP A 165 8.30 -0.06 -5.36
C TRP A 165 7.24 -1.16 -5.53
N PHE A 166 6.09 -0.98 -4.89
CA PHE A 166 5.00 -1.95 -4.94
C PHE A 166 3.61 -1.31 -4.86
N ASN A 167 3.50 0.02 -4.90
CA ASN A 167 2.24 0.74 -4.80
C ASN A 167 2.19 1.93 -5.79
N ALA A 168 2.87 1.77 -6.93
CA ALA A 168 3.08 2.82 -7.90
C ALA A 168 1.77 3.28 -8.55
N TYR A 169 1.64 4.56 -8.85
CA TYR A 169 0.57 5.03 -9.73
C TYR A 169 0.91 4.82 -11.19
N ALA A 170 -0.10 4.76 -12.06
CA ALA A 170 0.09 4.68 -13.51
C ALA A 170 0.90 5.86 -14.09
N GLY A 171 0.89 7.01 -13.40
CA GLY A 171 1.59 8.22 -13.82
C GLY A 171 0.90 8.89 -15.00
N ASN A 172 1.69 9.63 -15.78
CA ASN A 172 1.23 10.35 -16.96
C ASN A 172 1.95 9.75 -18.17
N ARG A 173 1.28 8.88 -18.93
CA ARG A 173 1.86 8.23 -20.13
C ARG A 173 1.03 8.53 -21.37
N GLY A 174 1.68 9.01 -22.42
CA GLY A 174 1.04 9.45 -23.67
C GLY A 174 0.37 10.84 -23.58
N GLU A 175 -0.35 11.20 -24.64
CA GLU A 175 -1.18 12.42 -24.70
C GLU A 175 -2.47 12.21 -23.89
N THR A 176 -2.37 12.34 -22.58
CA THR A 176 -3.53 12.18 -21.69
C THR A 176 -4.11 13.54 -21.32
N ASN A 177 -5.44 13.63 -21.25
CA ASN A 177 -6.15 14.68 -20.51
C ASN A 177 -6.15 14.46 -18.98
N GLY A 178 -5.20 13.66 -18.48
CA GLY A 178 -5.07 13.31 -17.06
C GLY A 178 -5.97 12.15 -16.58
N LEU A 179 -6.76 11.51 -17.45
CA LEU A 179 -7.69 10.44 -17.05
C LEU A 179 -7.18 9.02 -17.30
N PHE A 180 -6.44 8.78 -18.39
CA PHE A 180 -6.04 7.43 -18.80
C PHE A 180 -4.59 7.42 -19.23
N ALA A 181 -3.70 6.89 -18.39
CA ALA A 181 -2.31 6.62 -18.78
C ALA A 181 -2.26 5.44 -19.74
N ASP A 182 -1.62 5.64 -20.89
CA ASP A 182 -1.40 4.57 -21.87
C ASP A 182 -0.13 3.77 -21.51
N PRO A 183 -0.23 2.49 -21.13
CA PRO A 183 0.94 1.67 -20.78
C PRO A 183 1.90 1.41 -21.96
N MET A 184 1.52 1.69 -23.20
CA MET A 184 2.38 1.55 -24.36
C MET A 184 3.17 2.83 -24.69
N GLU A 185 2.76 3.97 -24.15
CA GLU A 185 3.40 5.27 -24.38
C GLU A 185 4.43 5.60 -23.28
N PRO A 186 5.47 6.41 -23.57
CA PRO A 186 6.42 6.85 -22.56
C PRO A 186 5.75 7.77 -21.52
N GLN A 187 6.37 7.88 -20.33
CA GLN A 187 5.96 8.87 -19.33
C GLN A 187 6.15 10.28 -19.89
N SER A 188 5.06 11.03 -20.06
CA SER A 188 5.08 12.45 -20.41
C SER A 188 5.51 13.33 -19.23
N GLN A 189 5.30 12.86 -18.00
CA GLN A 189 5.84 13.49 -16.79
C GLN A 189 6.27 12.44 -15.77
N VAL A 190 7.58 12.33 -15.56
CA VAL A 190 8.16 11.42 -14.56
C VAL A 190 7.86 11.92 -13.15
N LYS A 191 7.12 11.13 -12.37
CA LYS A 191 6.95 11.34 -10.92
C LYS A 191 7.57 10.18 -10.17
N LEU A 192 8.15 10.46 -9.01
CA LEU A 192 8.86 9.45 -8.20
C LEU A 192 7.97 8.29 -7.72
N ASN A 193 6.65 8.49 -7.70
CA ASN A 193 5.67 7.49 -7.32
C ASN A 193 4.94 6.86 -8.51
N SER A 194 5.32 7.19 -9.75
CA SER A 194 4.75 6.60 -10.96
C SER A 194 5.52 5.35 -11.38
N ILE A 195 4.81 4.36 -11.90
CA ILE A 195 5.38 3.12 -12.42
C ILE A 195 6.31 3.39 -13.62
N LYS A 196 7.41 2.65 -13.69
CA LYS A 196 8.26 2.55 -14.88
C LYS A 196 8.36 1.11 -15.37
N GLU A 197 8.84 0.94 -16.60
CA GLU A 197 9.17 -0.36 -17.19
C GLU A 197 10.02 -1.21 -16.22
N GLY A 198 9.65 -2.47 -16.04
CA GLY A 198 10.29 -3.39 -15.09
C GLY A 198 9.74 -3.37 -13.66
N ASP A 199 8.89 -2.41 -13.28
CA ASP A 199 8.31 -2.37 -11.94
C ASP A 199 7.21 -3.44 -11.73
N LEU A 200 7.03 -3.87 -10.47
CA LEU A 200 6.14 -4.96 -10.07
C LEU A 200 4.65 -4.64 -10.28
N LEU A 201 4.14 -3.56 -9.67
CA LEU A 201 2.70 -3.28 -9.55
C LEU A 201 2.33 -1.88 -10.01
N VAL A 202 1.13 -1.74 -10.60
CA VAL A 202 0.45 -0.45 -10.78
C VAL A 202 -0.86 -0.42 -10.00
N HIS A 203 -1.12 0.68 -9.30
CA HIS A 203 -2.29 0.92 -8.47
C HIS A 203 -3.23 1.95 -9.10
N HIS A 204 -4.46 1.52 -9.38
CA HIS A 204 -5.52 2.36 -9.93
C HIS A 204 -6.43 2.95 -8.84
N ALA A 205 -5.79 3.60 -7.86
CA ALA A 205 -6.46 4.24 -6.72
C ALA A 205 -7.48 5.31 -7.16
N GLY A 206 -8.57 5.42 -6.41
CA GLY A 206 -9.60 6.44 -6.58
C GLY A 206 -10.51 6.24 -7.80
N HIS A 207 -11.40 7.21 -8.04
CA HIS A 207 -12.28 7.31 -9.22
C HIS A 207 -13.03 6.00 -9.55
N LYS A 208 -13.81 5.49 -8.59
CA LYS A 208 -14.49 4.17 -8.67
C LYS A 208 -15.24 3.94 -9.99
N SER A 209 -15.90 4.95 -10.54
CA SER A 209 -16.66 4.85 -11.80
C SER A 209 -15.80 4.69 -13.05
N LEU A 210 -14.58 5.25 -13.06
CA LEU A 210 -13.65 5.20 -14.20
C LEU A 210 -12.57 4.13 -14.04
N ARG A 211 -12.52 3.48 -12.88
CA ARG A 211 -11.48 2.50 -12.55
C ARG A 211 -11.36 1.39 -13.59
N GLY A 212 -12.48 0.87 -14.09
CA GLY A 212 -12.45 -0.18 -15.11
C GLY A 212 -11.78 0.26 -16.41
N GLN A 213 -12.11 1.47 -16.88
CA GLN A 213 -11.50 2.06 -18.07
C GLN A 213 -10.01 2.36 -17.87
N ARG A 214 -9.60 2.68 -16.63
CA ARG A 214 -8.19 2.92 -16.28
C ARG A 214 -7.37 1.64 -16.18
N MET A 215 -7.94 0.57 -15.65
CA MET A 215 -7.23 -0.69 -15.42
C MET A 215 -7.12 -1.55 -16.69
N SER A 216 -8.16 -1.57 -17.54
CA SER A 216 -8.21 -2.50 -18.68
C SER A 216 -6.98 -2.42 -19.59
N PRO A 217 -6.52 -1.22 -20.03
CA PRO A 217 -5.34 -1.14 -20.90
C PRO A 217 -4.07 -1.72 -20.24
N TRP A 218 -3.92 -1.55 -18.93
CA TRP A 218 -2.78 -2.08 -18.18
C TRP A 218 -2.83 -3.60 -18.07
N MET A 219 -4.02 -4.18 -17.90
CA MET A 219 -4.20 -5.64 -17.96
C MET A 219 -3.93 -6.19 -19.36
N ASP A 220 -4.41 -5.50 -20.40
CA ASP A 220 -4.19 -5.90 -21.79
C ASP A 220 -2.69 -5.95 -22.13
N VAL A 221 -1.89 -5.01 -21.58
CA VAL A 221 -0.43 -5.03 -21.71
C VAL A 221 0.23 -6.09 -20.83
N ALA A 222 -0.21 -6.26 -19.58
CA ALA A 222 0.34 -7.29 -18.69
C ALA A 222 0.20 -8.69 -19.27
N GLU A 223 -0.94 -9.01 -19.89
CA GLU A 223 -1.22 -10.31 -20.50
C GLU A 223 -0.43 -10.58 -21.79
N GLN A 224 0.15 -9.55 -22.40
CA GLN A 224 1.04 -9.71 -23.55
C GLN A 224 2.45 -10.14 -23.15
N HIS A 225 2.80 -10.11 -21.86
CA HIS A 225 4.13 -10.48 -21.34
C HIS A 225 5.27 -9.76 -22.08
N LEU A 226 5.10 -8.46 -22.32
CA LEU A 226 6.02 -7.69 -23.14
C LEU A 226 7.41 -7.57 -22.46
N PRO A 227 8.53 -7.82 -23.19
CA PRO A 227 9.87 -7.85 -22.60
C PRO A 227 10.28 -6.57 -21.88
N GLN A 228 9.80 -5.41 -22.32
CA GLN A 228 10.10 -4.13 -21.65
C GLN A 228 9.44 -4.01 -20.26
N TRP A 229 8.31 -4.68 -20.03
CA TRP A 229 7.63 -4.67 -18.74
C TRP A 229 8.13 -5.81 -17.84
N GLU A 230 8.44 -6.97 -18.41
CA GLU A 230 8.91 -8.15 -17.68
C GLU A 230 10.43 -8.29 -17.67
N LEU A 231 11.13 -7.28 -17.14
CA LEU A 231 12.57 -7.35 -16.94
C LEU A 231 12.93 -8.34 -15.82
N ASN A 232 14.03 -9.07 -15.97
CA ASN A 232 14.57 -9.85 -14.85
C ASN A 232 15.01 -8.92 -13.72
N LEU A 233 15.01 -9.40 -12.49
CA LEU A 233 15.34 -8.59 -11.31
C LEU A 233 16.68 -7.84 -11.45
N ASN A 234 17.71 -8.49 -12.01
CA ASN A 234 19.04 -7.91 -12.24
C ASN A 234 19.09 -6.88 -13.40
N GLU A 235 18.07 -6.82 -14.24
CA GLU A 235 17.91 -5.84 -15.32
C GLU A 235 17.09 -4.63 -14.86
N THR A 236 16.37 -4.75 -13.74
CA THR A 236 15.72 -3.62 -13.07
C THR A 236 16.70 -2.80 -12.25
N THR A 237 16.25 -1.65 -11.75
CA THR A 237 17.01 -0.84 -10.79
C THR A 237 16.70 -1.17 -9.33
N TYR A 238 15.82 -2.15 -9.06
CA TYR A 238 15.31 -2.41 -7.70
C TYR A 238 16.43 -2.70 -6.71
N LEU A 239 17.35 -3.61 -7.05
CA LEU A 239 18.42 -4.04 -6.14
C LEU A 239 19.28 -2.86 -5.68
N GLN A 240 19.71 -2.02 -6.63
CA GLN A 240 20.54 -0.85 -6.34
C GLN A 240 19.77 0.19 -5.50
N GLU A 241 18.51 0.47 -5.85
CA GLU A 241 17.69 1.44 -5.11
C GLU A 241 17.39 0.99 -3.68
N ILE A 242 17.11 -0.31 -3.50
CA ILE A 242 16.80 -0.90 -2.20
C ILE A 242 18.05 -0.89 -1.32
N GLU A 243 19.20 -1.30 -1.85
CA GLU A 243 20.48 -1.26 -1.13
C GLU A 243 20.80 0.17 -0.67
N GLU A 244 20.71 1.14 -1.59
CA GLU A 244 20.98 2.54 -1.29
C GLU A 244 19.99 3.09 -0.26
N PHE A 245 18.69 2.78 -0.38
CA PHE A 245 17.67 3.19 0.58
C PHE A 245 17.98 2.70 2.00
N TRP A 246 18.29 1.42 2.17
CA TRP A 246 18.59 0.86 3.50
C TRP A 246 19.87 1.45 4.10
N LYS A 247 20.82 1.88 3.25
CA LYS A 247 22.06 2.52 3.66
C LYS A 247 21.88 3.99 4.06
N THR A 248 21.06 4.75 3.33
CA THR A 248 21.04 6.22 3.46
C THR A 248 19.72 6.81 3.94
N GLU A 249 18.58 6.20 3.59
CA GLU A 249 17.26 6.74 3.92
C GLU A 249 16.62 6.07 5.14
N ALA A 250 16.73 4.74 5.28
CA ALA A 250 16.20 4.01 6.42
C ALA A 250 16.71 4.54 7.79
N PRO A 251 18.01 4.88 7.98
CA PRO A 251 18.50 5.49 9.23
C PRO A 251 17.84 6.82 9.61
N LYS A 252 17.24 7.51 8.65
CA LYS A 252 16.58 8.81 8.84
C LYS A 252 15.10 8.68 9.16
N GLU A 253 14.54 7.47 9.14
CA GLU A 253 13.08 7.24 9.23
C GLU A 253 12.46 7.88 10.46
N ARG A 254 13.03 7.64 11.65
CA ARG A 254 12.49 8.20 12.90
C ARG A 254 12.41 9.73 12.84
N LYS A 255 13.48 10.37 12.39
CA LYS A 255 13.55 11.84 12.26
C LYS A 255 12.52 12.33 11.23
N ARG A 256 12.44 11.68 10.06
CA ARG A 256 11.49 12.01 9.00
C ARG A 256 10.05 11.95 9.50
N MET A 257 9.71 10.95 10.30
CA MET A 257 8.37 10.81 10.90
C MET A 257 8.12 11.82 12.01
N ASP A 258 9.11 12.12 12.87
CA ASP A 258 9.00 13.19 13.87
C ASP A 258 8.72 14.56 13.22
N ASP A 259 9.44 14.88 12.14
CA ASP A 259 9.28 16.13 11.41
C ASP A 259 7.92 16.20 10.69
N LEU A 260 7.45 15.08 10.12
CA LEU A 260 6.12 14.98 9.51
C LEU A 260 5.01 15.23 10.54
N ILE A 261 5.07 14.57 11.70
CA ILE A 261 4.08 14.70 12.76
C ILE A 261 4.02 16.15 13.26
N LYS A 262 5.18 16.78 13.48
CA LYS A 262 5.25 18.21 13.87
C LYS A 262 4.60 19.11 12.83
N LYS A 263 4.90 18.88 11.54
CA LYS A 263 4.35 19.66 10.42
C LYS A 263 2.82 19.52 10.32
N GLU A 264 2.30 18.31 10.50
CA GLU A 264 0.85 18.07 10.51
C GLU A 264 0.17 18.73 11.72
N ALA A 265 0.75 18.59 12.92
CA ALA A 265 0.23 19.25 14.12
C ALA A 265 0.15 20.77 13.96
N GLN A 266 1.19 21.39 13.39
CA GLN A 266 1.19 22.83 13.10
C GLN A 266 0.10 23.21 12.11
N LYS A 267 -0.09 22.43 11.03
CA LYS A 267 -1.15 22.68 10.04
C LYS A 267 -2.55 22.61 10.66
N GLU A 268 -2.79 21.65 11.54
CA GLU A 268 -4.08 21.53 12.22
C GLU A 268 -4.32 22.68 13.21
N MET A 269 -3.29 23.12 13.93
CA MET A 269 -3.36 24.34 14.75
C MET A 269 -3.67 25.59 13.91
N ASP A 270 -3.04 25.75 12.75
CA ASP A 270 -3.27 26.89 11.86
C ASP A 270 -4.68 26.87 11.25
N LYS A 271 -5.19 25.69 10.88
CA LYS A 271 -6.58 25.51 10.43
C LYS A 271 -7.58 25.85 11.54
N ALA A 272 -7.32 25.38 12.77
CA ALA A 272 -8.18 25.65 13.91
C ALA A 272 -8.24 27.16 14.23
N LYS A 273 -7.11 27.86 14.19
CA LYS A 273 -7.05 29.33 14.35
C LYS A 273 -7.86 30.05 13.29
N LYS A 274 -7.68 29.71 12.00
CA LYS A 274 -8.45 30.29 10.89
C LYS A 274 -9.97 30.05 11.04
N LYS A 275 -10.36 28.85 11.50
CA LYS A 275 -11.78 28.52 11.73
C LYS A 275 -12.37 29.30 12.91
N ALA A 276 -11.57 29.59 13.93
CA ALA A 276 -11.99 30.42 15.06
C ALA A 276 -12.15 31.90 14.66
N GLU A 277 -11.22 32.43 13.84
CA GLU A 277 -11.27 33.81 13.32
C GLU A 277 -12.42 34.03 12.31
N ALA A 278 -12.83 32.98 11.59
CA ALA A 278 -13.89 33.06 10.57
C ALA A 278 -15.32 32.88 11.13
N LYS A 279 -15.51 32.58 12.42
CA LYS A 279 -16.86 32.56 13.02
C LYS A 279 -17.32 34.00 13.29
N PRO A 280 -18.37 34.52 12.64
CA PRO A 280 -18.88 35.85 12.93
C PRO A 280 -19.38 35.88 14.38
N THR A 281 -19.08 36.96 15.09
CA THR A 281 -19.68 37.30 16.37
C THR A 281 -21.18 37.45 16.16
N THR A 282 -21.95 36.39 16.39
CA THR A 282 -23.41 36.49 16.48
C THR A 282 -23.75 37.20 17.78
N THR A 283 -23.92 38.52 17.69
CA THR A 283 -24.71 39.34 18.63
C THR A 283 -26.19 39.20 18.33
#